data_AF-A0A3B0J3T5-F1
#
_entry.id   AF-A0A3B0J3T5-F1
#
_cell.length_a   1.000
_cell.length_b   1.000
_cell.length_c   1.000
_cell.angle_alpha   90.00
_cell.angle_beta   90.00
_cell.angle_gamma   90.00
#
_symmetry.space_group_name_H-M   'P 1'
#
loop_
_entity.id
_entity.type
_entity.pdbx_description
1 polymer ?
#
loop_
_entity_poly.entity_id
_entity_poly.type
_entity_poly.pdbx_seq_one_letter_code
_entity_poly.pdbx_strand_id
1 'polypeptide(L)'
;MMRLDNPRIVTSKHPNMGNLVGVTNGSRHLNDSRYLSSIDIWNDDDMETRTFKIIMQCLTRENDYLKRENRRLMKIYREIGGLCRI
;
A
#
# COMPACT_ATOMS: atom_id res chain seq x y z
N MET A 1 -22.28 3.13 -10.47
CA MET A 1 -21.05 3.13 -9.65
C MET A 1 -20.89 1.73 -9.05
N MET A 2 -19.81 1.01 -9.36
CA MET A 2 -19.60 -0.35 -8.83
C MET A 2 -19.32 -0.28 -7.33
N ARG A 3 -20.16 -0.91 -6.51
CA ARG A 3 -19.92 -1.08 -5.07
C ARG A 3 -18.80 -2.10 -4.86
N LEU A 4 -17.87 -1.79 -3.95
CA LEU A 4 -16.85 -2.72 -3.47
C LEU A 4 -17.25 -3.12 -2.05
N ASP A 5 -17.58 -4.39 -1.85
CA ASP A 5 -18.06 -4.90 -0.55
C ASP A 5 -16.92 -5.08 0.46
N ASN A 6 -15.69 -5.28 -0.01
CA ASN A 6 -14.49 -5.45 0.78
C ASN A 6 -13.30 -4.75 0.10
N PRO A 7 -13.29 -3.41 0.04
CA PRO A 7 -12.25 -2.69 -0.67
C PRO A 7 -10.89 -2.91 -0.03
N ARG A 8 -9.89 -3.24 -0.86
CA ARG A 8 -8.51 -3.41 -0.42
C ARG A 8 -7.53 -2.71 -1.35
N ILE A 9 -6.70 -1.86 -0.76
CA ILE A 9 -5.62 -1.16 -1.45
C ILE A 9 -4.41 -2.09 -1.53
N VAL A 10 -3.87 -2.24 -2.75
CA VAL A 10 -2.67 -3.01 -3.06
C VAL A 10 -1.68 -2.11 -3.80
N THR A 11 -0.39 -2.29 -3.53
CA THR A 11 0.68 -1.51 -4.17
C THR A 11 1.66 -2.44 -4.87
N SER A 12 2.24 -1.98 -5.97
CA SER A 12 3.25 -2.72 -6.74
C SER A 12 4.20 -1.76 -7.45
N LYS A 13 5.40 -2.24 -7.78
CA LYS A 13 6.34 -1.51 -8.63
C LYS A 13 6.36 -2.16 -10.01
N HIS A 14 5.96 -1.41 -11.03
CA HIS A 14 5.96 -1.84 -12.41
C HIS A 14 7.19 -1.29 -13.15
N PRO A 15 7.86 -2.07 -14.02
CA PRO A 15 9.09 -1.64 -14.69
C PRO A 15 8.92 -0.34 -15.49
N ASN A 16 7.78 -0.16 -16.17
CA ASN A 16 7.55 0.95 -17.09
C ASN A 16 6.55 1.99 -16.58
N MET A 17 5.75 1.64 -15.56
CA MET A 17 4.69 2.51 -15.03
C MET A 17 5.00 2.97 -13.61
N GLY A 18 6.18 2.60 -13.09
CA GLY A 18 6.64 3.02 -11.78
C GLY A 18 5.77 2.48 -10.65
N ASN A 19 5.50 3.31 -9.64
CA ASN A 19 4.72 2.87 -8.49
C ASN A 19 3.21 2.86 -8.82
N LEU A 20 2.58 1.71 -8.65
CA LEU A 20 1.16 1.50 -8.90
C LEU A 20 0.38 1.32 -7.60
N VAL A 21 -0.81 1.91 -7.56
CA VAL A 21 -1.85 1.66 -6.56
C VAL A 21 -3.05 1.04 -7.25
N GLY A 22 -3.49 -0.10 -6.72
CA GLY A 22 -4.70 -0.79 -7.14
C GLY A 22 -5.74 -0.85 -6.02
N VAL A 23 -7.02 -0.74 -6.38
CA VAL A 23 -8.14 -1.02 -5.47
C VAL A 23 -8.81 -2.31 -5.92
N THR A 24 -8.83 -3.31 -5.04
CA THR A 24 -9.45 -4.63 -5.28
C THR A 24 -10.69 -4.80 -4.39
N ASN A 25 -11.48 -5.85 -4.65
CA ASN A 25 -12.57 -6.27 -3.76
C ASN A 25 -12.14 -7.47 -2.90
N GLY A 26 -11.18 -7.26 -2.01
CA GLY A 26 -10.69 -8.25 -1.04
C GLY A 26 -9.43 -9.01 -1.47
N SER A 27 -9.03 -8.89 -2.73
CA SER A 27 -7.83 -9.57 -3.24
C SER A 27 -6.53 -8.93 -2.74
N ARG A 28 -5.48 -9.74 -2.69
CA ARG A 28 -4.10 -9.30 -2.42
C ARG A 28 -3.30 -9.06 -3.70
N HIS A 29 -3.84 -9.39 -4.86
CA HIS A 29 -3.15 -9.33 -6.14
C HIS A 29 -3.55 -8.07 -6.91
N LEU A 30 -2.55 -7.38 -7.45
CA LEU A 30 -2.75 -6.17 -8.25
C LEU A 30 -3.56 -6.46 -9.53
N ASN A 31 -3.43 -7.67 -10.08
CA ASN A 31 -4.15 -8.10 -11.29
C ASN A 31 -5.68 -8.14 -11.10
N ASP A 32 -6.14 -8.26 -9.85
CA ASP A 32 -7.56 -8.26 -9.51
C ASP A 32 -8.08 -6.85 -9.20
N SER A 33 -7.29 -5.82 -9.51
CA SER A 33 -7.68 -4.44 -9.26
C SER A 33 -8.83 -4.01 -10.16
N ARG A 34 -9.85 -3.42 -9.55
CA ARG A 34 -10.97 -2.76 -10.23
C ARG A 34 -10.60 -1.36 -10.68
N TYR A 35 -9.66 -0.74 -9.97
CA TYR A 35 -9.06 0.54 -10.31
C TYR A 35 -7.55 0.42 -10.14
N LEU A 36 -6.79 0.86 -11.14
CA LEU A 36 -5.33 0.81 -11.14
C LEU A 36 -4.83 2.17 -11.62
N SER A 37 -3.91 2.77 -10.86
CA SER A 37 -3.30 4.04 -11.24
C SER A 37 -1.84 4.09 -10.83
N SER A 38 -1.04 4.80 -11.63
CA SER A 38 0.31 5.20 -11.25
C SER A 38 0.24 6.34 -10.23
N ILE A 39 0.98 6.22 -9.15
CA ILE A 39 1.13 7.29 -8.15
C ILE A 39 2.35 8.16 -8.38
N ASP A 40 3.17 7.84 -9.38
CA ASP A 40 4.26 8.72 -9.79
C ASP A 40 3.67 9.99 -10.42
N ILE A 41 4.30 11.13 -10.13
CA ILE A 41 3.87 12.45 -10.58
C ILE A 41 4.53 12.74 -11.93
N TRP A 42 3.72 13.11 -12.91
CA TRP A 42 4.12 13.45 -14.26
C TRP A 42 4.03 14.97 -14.47
N ASN A 43 4.68 15.47 -15.51
CA ASN A 43 4.66 16.90 -15.82
C ASN A 43 3.28 17.39 -16.25
N ASP A 44 2.50 16.51 -16.89
CA ASP A 44 1.18 16.83 -17.45
C ASP A 44 0.03 16.59 -16.45
N ASP A 45 0.34 16.13 -15.23
CA ASP A 45 -0.68 15.99 -14.20
C ASP A 45 -1.20 17.38 -13.78
N ASP A 46 -2.52 17.55 -13.80
CA ASP A 46 -3.16 18.74 -13.27
C ASP A 46 -2.92 18.89 -11.74
N MET A 47 -3.21 20.08 -11.21
CA MET A 47 -2.93 20.40 -9.80
C MET A 47 -3.67 19.49 -8.81
N GLU A 48 -4.90 19.09 -9.13
CA GLU A 48 -5.72 18.23 -8.28
C GLU A 48 -5.17 16.80 -8.28
N THR A 49 -4.90 16.24 -9.46
CA THR A 49 -4.27 14.94 -9.65
C THR A 49 -2.91 14.87 -8.96
N ARG A 50 -2.08 15.92 -9.10
CA ARG A 50 -0.79 16.03 -8.38
C ARG A 50 -0.97 15.99 -6.88
N THR A 51 -1.91 16.75 -6.35
CA THR A 51 -2.17 16.82 -4.90
C THR A 51 -2.57 15.45 -4.36
N PHE A 52 -3.46 14.75 -5.05
CA PHE A 52 -3.83 13.38 -4.67
C PHE A 52 -2.66 12.40 -4.74
N LYS A 53 -1.83 12.48 -5.79
CA LYS A 53 -0.62 11.65 -5.92
C LYS A 53 0.38 11.89 -4.78
N ILE A 54 0.59 13.14 -4.37
CA ILE A 54 1.44 13.49 -3.22
C ILE A 54 0.90 12.84 -1.94
N ILE A 55 -0.41 13.00 -1.67
CA ILE A 55 -1.05 12.41 -0.48
C ILE A 55 -0.89 10.88 -0.48
N MET A 56 -1.15 10.22 -1.62
CA MET A 56 -0.96 8.77 -1.76
C MET A 56 0.49 8.33 -1.51
N GLN A 57 1.47 9.08 -2.01
CA GLN A 57 2.88 8.79 -1.75
C GLN A 57 3.24 8.91 -0.27
N CYS A 58 2.75 9.95 0.43
CA CYS A 58 2.95 10.11 1.87
C CYS A 58 2.34 8.94 2.66
N LEU A 59 1.07 8.62 2.42
CA LEU A 59 0.38 7.52 3.09
C LEU A 59 1.06 6.16 2.83
N THR A 60 1.57 5.93 1.61
CA THR A 60 2.29 4.70 1.27
C THR A 60 3.57 4.57 2.09
N ARG A 61 4.35 5.66 2.23
CA ARG A 61 5.58 5.69 3.03
C ARG A 61 5.31 5.42 4.51
N GLU A 62 4.28 6.05 5.08
CA GLU A 62 3.87 5.82 6.47
C GLU A 62 3.43 4.37 6.70
N ASN A 63 2.63 3.80 5.79
CA ASN A 63 2.18 2.42 5.91
C ASN A 63 3.36 1.43 5.85
N ASP A 64 4.33 1.67 4.97
CA ASP A 64 5.54 0.84 4.89
C ASP A 64 6.45 0.99 6.12
N TYR A 65 6.48 2.17 6.74
CA TYR A 65 7.11 2.35 8.04
C TYR A 65 6.40 1.55 9.14
N LEU A 66 5.07 1.70 9.26
CA LEU A 66 4.27 0.97 10.26
C LEU A 66 4.34 -0.55 10.09
N LYS A 67 4.35 -1.07 8.86
CA LYS A 67 4.57 -2.50 8.59
C LYS A 67 5.94 -2.98 9.09
N ARG A 68 6.98 -2.15 8.96
CA ARG A 68 8.32 -2.49 9.48
C ARG A 68 8.33 -2.51 11.01
N GLU A 69 7.72 -1.53 11.65
CA GLU A 69 7.59 -1.49 13.11
C GLU A 69 6.77 -2.67 13.63
N ASN A 70 5.63 -2.98 13.02
CA ASN A 70 4.83 -4.15 13.36
C ASN A 70 5.60 -5.46 13.23
N ARG A 71 6.45 -5.61 12.21
CA ARG A 71 7.35 -6.77 12.07
C ARG A 71 8.39 -6.84 13.19
N ARG A 72 8.97 -5.70 13.59
CA ARG A 72 9.93 -5.61 14.71
C ARG A 72 9.26 -6.00 16.02
N LEU A 73 8.09 -5.43 16.32
CA LEU A 73 7.27 -5.77 17.48
C LEU A 73 6.95 -7.28 17.51
N MET A 74 6.47 -7.84 16.41
CA MET A 74 6.20 -9.28 16.29
C MET A 74 7.43 -10.15 16.57
N LYS A 75 8.62 -9.72 16.14
CA LYS A 75 9.88 -10.42 16.43
C LYS A 75 10.19 -10.40 17.93
N ILE A 76 10.11 -9.24 18.57
CA ILE A 76 10.32 -9.08 20.01
C ILE A 76 9.32 -9.92 20.81
N TYR A 77 8.04 -9.87 20.47
CA TYR A 77 7.02 -10.68 21.14
C TYR A 77 7.27 -12.18 21.03
N ARG A 78 7.79 -12.66 19.89
CA ARG A 78 8.18 -14.07 19.72
C ARG A 78 9.40 -14.44 20.57
N GLU A 79 10.38 -13.55 20.66
CA GLU A 79 11.58 -13.75 21.49
C GLU A 79 11.21 -13.78 22.98
N ILE A 80 10.43 -12.81 23.46
CA ILE A 80 9.93 -12.77 24.85
C ILE A 80 9.01 -13.97 25.14
N GLY A 81 8.07 -14.27 24.26
CA GLY A 81 7.18 -15.43 24.41
C GLY A 81 7.91 -16.79 24.35
N GLY A 82 9.08 -16.83 23.71
CA GLY A 82 10.00 -17.97 23.76
C GLY A 82 10.79 -18.05 25.07
N LEU A 83 11.19 -16.91 25.63
CA LEU A 83 11.88 -16.81 26.92
C LEU A 83 10.96 -17.12 28.11
N CYS A 84 9.66 -16.83 28.01
CA CYS A 84 8.66 -17.18 29.03
C CYS A 84 8.17 -18.65 28.97
N ARG A 85 8.75 -19.48 28.08
CA ARG A 85 8.46 -20.93 28.00
C ARG A 85 9.47 -21.81 28.75
N ILE A 86 10.29 -21.21 29.62
CA ILE A 86 11.24 -21.92 30.51
C ILE A 86 10.52 -22.34 31.79
#